data_AF-A0A3D0T684-F1
#
_entry.id   AF-A0A3D0T684-F1
#
_cell.length_a   1.000
_cell.length_b   1.000
_cell.length_c   1.000
_cell.angle_alpha   90.00
_cell.angle_beta   90.00
_cell.angle_gamma   90.00
#
_symmetry.space_group_name_H-M   'P 1'
#
loop_
_entity.id
_entity.type
_entity.pdbx_description
1 polymer ?
#
loop_
_entity_poly.entity_id
_entity_poly.type
_entity_poly.pdbx_seq_one_letter_code
_entity_poly.pdbx_strand_id
1 'polypeptide(L)'
;MDNENDQLIYGDQINKGFFGSLKDHIIDLIQTLVVFGAIFTVIYLFVAQPHKVSGSSMIPTFQNGDYIITDKLSYKLGQPKKGDIIVLKNPRDESQDFIKRIIVLPGDTIKISGRLIYVNDTLQSEQYLPKNTPTASGAILQEGETVKAGPNQYFVLGDNRTHSSDSREWGSITREEIVGKAFFRYWPPQSFGFIKS
;
A
#
# COMPACT_ATOMS: atom_id res chain seq x y z
N MET A 1 -68.12 -31.67 -15.19
CA MET A 1 -67.74 -31.04 -13.92
C MET A 1 -66.25 -30.76 -14.00
N ASP A 2 -65.82 -30.03 -15.04
CA ASP A 2 -64.44 -30.15 -15.55
C ASP A 2 -63.63 -28.85 -15.38
N ASN A 3 -64.24 -27.80 -14.84
CA ASN A 3 -63.64 -26.45 -14.81
C ASN A 3 -62.78 -26.19 -13.56
N GLU A 4 -63.00 -26.90 -12.45
CA GLU A 4 -62.20 -26.72 -11.22
C GLU A 4 -60.83 -27.40 -11.28
N ASN A 5 -60.73 -28.56 -11.94
CA ASN A 5 -59.46 -29.28 -12.05
C ASN A 5 -58.48 -28.61 -13.02
N ASP A 6 -58.98 -28.00 -14.11
CA ASP A 6 -58.13 -27.28 -15.06
C ASP A 6 -57.55 -25.99 -14.46
N GLN A 7 -58.30 -25.28 -13.61
CA GLN A 7 -57.79 -24.08 -12.90
C GLN A 7 -56.73 -24.43 -11.86
N LEU A 8 -56.86 -25.56 -11.16
CA LEU A 8 -55.87 -26.03 -10.17
C LEU A 8 -54.55 -26.45 -10.84
N ILE A 9 -54.61 -27.12 -11.99
CA ILE A 9 -53.42 -27.54 -12.73
C ILE A 9 -52.70 -26.34 -13.35
N TYR A 10 -53.43 -25.36 -13.89
CA TYR A 10 -52.84 -24.13 -14.42
C TYR A 10 -52.17 -23.29 -13.32
N GLY A 11 -52.79 -23.17 -12.14
CA GLY A 11 -52.22 -22.43 -11.00
C GLY A 11 -50.93 -23.06 -10.43
N ASP A 12 -50.84 -24.39 -10.40
CA ASP A 12 -49.63 -25.10 -9.94
C ASP A 12 -48.48 -25.02 -10.97
N GLN A 13 -48.79 -25.02 -12.28
CA GLN A 13 -47.77 -24.84 -13.33
C GLN A 13 -47.21 -23.40 -13.37
N ILE A 14 -48.06 -22.38 -13.21
CA ILE A 14 -47.62 -20.97 -13.16
C ILE A 14 -46.73 -20.71 -11.94
N ASN A 15 -47.09 -21.25 -10.76
CA ASN A 15 -46.28 -21.13 -9.55
C ASN A 15 -44.95 -21.89 -9.68
N LYS A 16 -44.94 -23.13 -10.16
CA LYS A 16 -43.69 -23.89 -10.35
C LYS A 16 -42.74 -23.23 -11.36
N GLY A 17 -43.26 -22.65 -12.44
CA GLY A 17 -42.47 -21.90 -13.42
C GLY A 17 -41.87 -20.61 -12.88
N PHE A 18 -42.67 -19.82 -12.15
CA PHE A 18 -42.22 -18.55 -11.55
C PHE A 18 -41.24 -18.77 -10.38
N PHE A 19 -41.52 -19.69 -9.46
CA PHE A 19 -40.64 -20.00 -8.32
C PHE A 19 -39.39 -20.77 -8.74
N GLY A 20 -39.46 -21.59 -9.80
CA GLY A 20 -38.28 -22.22 -10.42
C GLY A 20 -37.34 -21.17 -11.02
N SER A 21 -37.87 -20.29 -11.87
CA SER A 21 -37.12 -19.17 -12.46
C SER A 21 -36.53 -18.24 -11.40
N LEU A 22 -37.30 -17.90 -10.34
CA LEU A 22 -36.81 -17.04 -9.26
C LEU A 22 -35.73 -17.71 -8.42
N LYS A 23 -35.86 -19.01 -8.13
CA LYS A 23 -34.84 -19.80 -7.43
C LYS A 23 -33.55 -19.86 -8.25
N ASP A 24 -33.64 -20.10 -9.55
CA ASP A 24 -32.48 -20.16 -10.44
C ASP A 24 -31.78 -18.79 -10.51
N HIS A 25 -32.54 -17.69 -10.62
CA HIS A 25 -31.98 -16.33 -10.54
C HIS A 25 -31.31 -16.02 -9.20
N ILE A 26 -31.85 -16.51 -8.08
CA ILE A 26 -31.23 -16.35 -6.77
C ILE A 26 -29.94 -17.18 -6.67
N ILE A 27 -29.93 -18.42 -7.16
CA ILE A 27 -28.74 -19.27 -7.20
C ILE A 27 -27.65 -18.62 -8.05
N ASP A 28 -28.00 -18.11 -9.23
CA ASP A 28 -27.07 -17.41 -10.13
C ASP A 28 -26.48 -16.17 -9.46
N LEU A 29 -27.30 -15.39 -8.74
CA LEU A 29 -26.83 -14.22 -7.99
C LEU A 29 -25.87 -14.63 -6.87
N ILE A 30 -26.21 -15.64 -6.07
CA ILE A 30 -25.35 -16.15 -4.99
C ILE A 30 -24.04 -16.67 -5.57
N GLN A 31 -24.09 -17.50 -6.62
CA GLN A 31 -22.91 -18.02 -7.29
C GLN A 31 -22.02 -16.89 -7.81
N THR A 32 -22.61 -15.87 -8.43
CA THR A 32 -21.91 -14.68 -8.90
C THR A 32 -21.20 -13.97 -7.75
N LEU A 33 -21.89 -13.69 -6.65
CA LEU A 33 -21.30 -13.05 -5.47
C LEU A 33 -20.18 -13.89 -4.84
N VAL A 34 -20.33 -15.22 -4.80
CA VAL A 34 -19.29 -16.13 -4.29
C VAL A 34 -18.06 -16.09 -5.18
N VAL A 35 -18.22 -16.13 -6.50
CA VAL A 35 -17.09 -16.06 -7.45
C VAL A 35 -16.39 -14.70 -7.35
N PHE A 36 -17.15 -13.60 -7.34
CA PHE A 36 -16.57 -12.26 -7.15
C PHE A 36 -15.88 -12.12 -5.80
N GLY A 37 -16.48 -12.64 -4.73
CA GLY A 37 -15.89 -12.66 -3.40
C GLY A 37 -14.57 -13.44 -3.37
N ALA A 38 -14.53 -14.63 -3.97
CA ALA A 38 -13.32 -15.44 -4.06
C ALA A 38 -12.21 -14.74 -4.85
N ILE A 39 -12.53 -14.18 -6.02
CA ILE A 39 -11.58 -13.41 -6.85
C ILE A 39 -11.09 -12.19 -6.07
N PHE A 40 -12.00 -11.44 -5.45
CA PHE A 40 -11.65 -10.27 -4.64
C PHE A 40 -10.74 -10.65 -3.49
N THR A 41 -11.02 -11.73 -2.76
CA THR A 41 -10.17 -12.23 -1.67
C THR A 41 -8.77 -12.57 -2.17
N VAL A 42 -8.63 -13.24 -3.32
CA VAL A 42 -7.32 -13.55 -3.90
C VAL A 42 -6.56 -12.27 -4.26
N ILE A 43 -7.21 -11.31 -4.93
CA ILE A 43 -6.61 -10.02 -5.28
C ILE A 43 -6.19 -9.27 -4.01
N TYR A 44 -7.06 -9.19 -3.02
CA TYR A 44 -6.82 -8.47 -1.76
C TYR A 44 -5.67 -9.07 -0.95
N LEU A 45 -5.57 -10.40 -0.89
CA LEU A 45 -4.52 -11.06 -0.12
C LEU A 45 -3.17 -10.99 -0.82
N PHE A 46 -3.14 -11.24 -2.13
CA PHE A 46 -1.89 -11.52 -2.85
C PHE A 46 -1.42 -10.44 -3.82
N VAL A 47 -2.31 -9.56 -4.28
CA VAL A 47 -2.04 -8.62 -5.38
C VAL A 47 -2.01 -7.19 -4.88
N ALA A 48 -3.13 -6.67 -4.39
CA ALA A 48 -3.29 -5.26 -4.11
C ALA A 48 -4.11 -4.99 -2.85
N GLN A 49 -3.69 -4.01 -2.05
CA GLN A 49 -4.38 -3.62 -0.83
C GLN A 49 -4.64 -2.11 -0.75
N PRO A 50 -5.89 -1.69 -0.51
CA PRO A 50 -6.22 -0.30 -0.22
C PRO A 50 -5.74 0.09 1.18
N HIS A 51 -5.16 1.28 1.31
CA HIS A 51 -4.74 1.85 2.59
C HIS A 51 -5.17 3.31 2.67
N LYS A 52 -5.47 3.76 3.89
CA LYS A 52 -5.66 5.18 4.21
C LYS A 52 -4.40 5.73 4.86
N VAL A 53 -3.78 6.73 4.25
CA VAL A 53 -2.64 7.43 4.82
C VAL A 53 -3.10 8.20 6.05
N SER A 54 -2.43 7.96 7.17
CA SER A 54 -2.71 8.64 8.44
C SER A 54 -1.44 9.32 8.95
N GLY A 55 -1.57 10.56 9.43
CA GLY A 55 -0.47 11.39 9.90
C GLY A 55 0.19 12.25 8.82
N SER A 56 1.28 12.93 9.19
CA SER A 56 1.92 13.98 8.38
C SER A 56 3.30 13.61 7.84
N SER A 57 3.80 12.40 8.14
CA SER A 57 5.20 12.00 7.87
C SER A 57 5.59 11.99 6.39
N MET A 58 4.61 11.95 5.48
CA MET A 58 4.83 11.92 4.04
C MET A 58 4.39 13.20 3.31
N ILE A 59 4.09 14.29 4.03
CA ILE A 59 3.85 15.60 3.41
C ILE A 59 5.17 16.09 2.77
N PRO A 60 5.16 16.66 1.55
CA PRO A 60 3.99 17.05 0.76
C PRO A 60 3.44 15.97 -0.16
N THR A 61 4.13 14.83 -0.28
CA THR A 61 3.76 13.77 -1.23
C THR A 61 2.39 13.20 -0.91
N PHE A 62 2.09 12.83 0.33
CA PHE A 62 0.74 12.43 0.77
C PHE A 62 0.20 13.35 1.85
N GLN A 63 -1.10 13.63 1.74
CA GLN A 63 -1.86 14.30 2.78
C GLN A 63 -2.52 13.28 3.70
N ASN A 64 -2.78 13.69 4.94
CA ASN A 64 -3.57 12.89 5.87
C ASN A 64 -4.97 12.66 5.29
N GLY A 65 -5.38 11.39 5.20
CA GLY A 65 -6.66 11.00 4.59
C GLY A 65 -6.60 10.62 3.11
N ASP A 66 -5.43 10.66 2.47
CA ASP A 66 -5.26 10.08 1.13
C ASP A 66 -5.54 8.58 1.17
N TYR A 67 -6.28 8.09 0.17
CA TYR A 67 -6.45 6.65 -0.02
C TYR A 67 -5.63 6.17 -1.22
N ILE A 68 -4.84 5.15 -0.96
CA ILE A 68 -3.86 4.60 -1.88
C ILE A 68 -4.06 3.11 -2.07
N ILE A 69 -3.55 2.58 -3.18
CA ILE A 69 -3.42 1.15 -3.43
C ILE A 69 -1.94 0.79 -3.38
N THR A 70 -1.65 -0.28 -2.67
CA THR A 70 -0.33 -0.89 -2.59
C THR A 70 -0.29 -2.16 -3.44
N ASP A 71 0.77 -2.35 -4.22
CA ASP A 71 1.04 -3.57 -4.99
C ASP A 71 2.03 -4.45 -4.24
N LYS A 72 1.66 -5.72 -4.05
CA LYS A 72 2.50 -6.75 -3.43
C LYS A 72 3.31 -7.54 -4.46
N LEU A 73 2.86 -7.60 -5.71
CA LEU A 73 3.51 -8.38 -6.78
C LEU A 73 4.83 -7.76 -7.22
N SER A 74 4.90 -6.42 -7.23
CA SER A 74 6.10 -5.56 -7.10
C SER A 74 7.37 -6.29 -6.71
N TYR A 75 7.20 -6.91 -5.56
CA TYR A 75 8.19 -7.18 -4.55
C TYR A 75 8.28 -8.69 -4.27
N LYS A 76 7.36 -9.48 -4.83
CA LYS A 76 7.51 -10.93 -5.00
C LYS A 76 8.32 -11.28 -6.24
N LEU A 77 8.21 -10.46 -7.30
CA LEU A 77 8.86 -10.71 -8.59
C LEU A 77 10.13 -9.87 -8.79
N GLY A 78 10.29 -8.81 -8.01
CA GLY A 78 11.40 -7.87 -8.13
C GLY A 78 11.90 -7.38 -6.77
N GLN A 79 12.95 -6.56 -6.83
CA GLN A 79 13.54 -5.93 -5.65
C GLN A 79 13.06 -4.49 -5.51
N PRO A 80 12.88 -3.99 -4.27
CA PRO A 80 12.63 -2.58 -4.00
C PRO A 80 13.71 -1.69 -4.60
N LYS A 81 13.28 -0.56 -5.16
CA LYS A 81 14.15 0.42 -5.81
C LYS A 81 14.24 1.69 -5.00
N LYS A 82 15.34 2.41 -5.21
CA LYS A 82 15.54 3.73 -4.63
C LYS A 82 14.42 4.67 -5.11
N GLY A 83 13.85 5.44 -4.19
CA GLY A 83 12.71 6.32 -4.44
C GLY A 83 11.34 5.65 -4.32
N ASP A 84 11.27 4.32 -4.27
CA ASP A 84 9.98 3.64 -4.08
C ASP A 84 9.35 4.06 -2.75
N ILE A 85 8.04 4.32 -2.80
CA ILE A 85 7.22 4.55 -1.62
C ILE A 85 6.58 3.24 -1.23
N ILE A 86 6.77 2.85 0.02
CA ILE A 86 6.37 1.55 0.51
C ILE A 86 5.49 1.67 1.74
N VAL A 87 4.59 0.70 1.88
CA VAL A 87 3.98 0.39 3.15
C VAL A 87 4.81 -0.73 3.79
N LEU A 88 5.15 -0.56 5.05
CA LEU A 88 5.95 -1.47 5.86
C LEU A 88 5.31 -1.66 7.23
N LYS A 89 5.56 -2.79 7.88
CA LYS A 89 5.20 -2.97 9.28
C LYS A 89 6.03 -2.03 10.15
N ASN A 90 5.41 -1.44 11.18
CA ASN A 90 6.16 -0.64 12.14
C ASN A 90 7.05 -1.56 13.01
N PRO A 91 8.39 -1.35 13.04
CA PRO A 91 9.31 -2.21 13.80
C PRO A 91 9.07 -2.21 15.32
N ARG A 92 8.34 -1.23 15.86
CA ARG A 92 8.03 -1.12 17.30
C ARG A 92 6.65 -1.67 17.68
N ASP A 93 5.71 -1.71 16.73
CA ASP A 93 4.33 -2.15 16.95
C ASP A 93 3.73 -2.63 15.62
N GLU A 94 3.81 -3.94 15.37
CA GLU A 94 3.31 -4.55 14.13
C GLU A 94 1.79 -4.45 13.94
N SER A 95 1.03 -3.94 14.93
CA SER A 95 -0.39 -3.66 14.73
C SER A 95 -0.63 -2.43 13.83
N GLN A 96 0.42 -1.67 13.54
CA GLN A 96 0.39 -0.47 12.72
C GLN A 96 1.33 -0.58 11.53
N ASP A 97 0.83 -0.18 10.35
CA ASP A 97 1.65 -0.04 9.16
C ASP A 97 2.13 1.41 9.01
N PHE A 98 3.36 1.58 8.51
CA PHE A 98 3.93 2.86 8.14
C PHE A 98 4.06 2.98 6.63
N ILE A 99 3.94 4.20 6.13
CA ILE A 99 4.32 4.58 4.77
C ILE A 99 5.59 5.43 4.81
N LYS A 100 6.60 5.04 4.03
CA LYS A 100 7.92 5.71 3.94
C LYS A 100 8.50 5.56 2.53
N ARG A 101 9.53 6.33 2.21
CA ARG A 101 10.26 6.27 0.95
C ARG A 101 11.63 5.63 1.13
N ILE A 102 12.00 4.73 0.22
CA ILE A 102 13.33 4.10 0.20
C ILE A 102 14.39 5.10 -0.28
N ILE A 103 15.39 5.35 0.56
CA ILE A 103 16.51 6.27 0.27
C ILE A 103 17.79 5.50 -0.06
N VAL A 104 18.02 4.36 0.61
CA VAL A 104 19.26 3.57 0.53
C VAL A 104 18.90 2.12 0.23
N LEU A 105 19.63 1.51 -0.69
CA LEU A 105 19.50 0.11 -1.05
C LEU A 105 20.57 -0.76 -0.36
N PRO A 106 20.41 -2.09 -0.36
CA PRO A 106 21.41 -2.99 0.19
C PRO A 106 22.81 -2.75 -0.40
N GLY A 107 23.80 -2.62 0.47
CA GLY A 107 25.20 -2.39 0.08
C GLY A 107 25.61 -0.91 -0.06
N ASP A 108 24.65 0.01 -0.21
CA ASP A 108 24.91 1.45 -0.26
C ASP A 108 25.23 2.02 1.14
N THR A 109 25.79 3.23 1.18
CA THR A 109 26.02 3.99 2.42
C THR A 109 25.11 5.19 2.52
N ILE A 110 24.84 5.63 3.75
CA ILE A 110 24.13 6.86 4.07
C ILE A 110 24.90 7.67 5.09
N LYS A 111 24.91 8.99 4.89
CA LYS A 111 25.46 9.97 5.83
C LYS A 111 24.55 11.18 5.86
N ILE A 112 24.24 11.68 7.06
CA ILE A 112 23.60 12.97 7.25
C ILE A 112 24.70 13.94 7.68
N SER A 113 24.88 15.02 6.92
CA SER A 113 25.89 16.04 7.25
C SER A 113 25.45 17.42 6.76
N GLY A 114 25.56 18.44 7.60
CA GLY A 114 25.11 19.79 7.27
C GLY A 114 23.61 19.85 6.96
N ARG A 115 22.81 18.97 7.59
CA ARG A 115 21.37 18.78 7.34
C ARG A 115 20.99 18.26 5.94
N LEU A 116 21.96 17.74 5.20
CA LEU A 116 21.79 17.11 3.88
C LEU A 116 22.06 15.61 3.96
N ILE A 117 21.45 14.86 3.05
CA ILE A 117 21.64 13.41 2.93
C ILE A 117 22.65 13.14 1.82
N TYR A 118 23.61 12.28 2.10
CA TYR A 118 24.55 11.74 1.14
C TYR A 118 24.34 10.23 1.05
N VAL A 119 24.26 9.71 -0.17
CA VAL A 119 24.22 8.27 -0.44
C VAL A 119 25.46 7.93 -1.27
N ASN A 120 26.27 6.98 -0.83
CA ASN A 120 27.57 6.66 -1.45
C ASN A 120 28.43 7.93 -1.64
N ASP A 121 28.54 8.74 -0.59
CA ASP A 121 29.25 10.03 -0.55
C ASP A 121 28.80 11.10 -1.57
N THR A 122 27.72 10.85 -2.29
CA THR A 122 27.14 11.79 -3.26
C THR A 122 25.91 12.45 -2.63
N LEU A 123 25.78 13.77 -2.78
CA LEU A 123 24.59 14.50 -2.34
C LEU A 123 23.34 13.91 -2.99
N GLN A 124 22.40 13.46 -2.16
CA GLN A 124 21.18 12.82 -2.62
C GLN A 124 20.25 13.85 -3.29
N SER A 125 19.88 13.59 -4.55
CA SER A 125 18.87 14.40 -5.24
C SER A 125 17.47 13.98 -4.82
N GLU A 126 16.68 14.92 -4.32
CA GLU A 126 15.35 14.66 -3.76
C GLU A 126 14.31 15.57 -4.41
N GLN A 127 14.05 15.34 -5.69
CA GLN A 127 13.14 16.18 -6.50
C GLN A 127 11.69 16.15 -6.00
N TYR A 128 11.32 15.17 -5.19
CA TYR A 128 10.02 15.05 -4.53
C TYR A 128 9.85 16.01 -3.34
N LEU A 129 10.92 16.70 -2.91
CA LEU A 129 10.89 17.69 -1.84
C LEU A 129 11.22 19.10 -2.34
N PRO A 130 10.81 20.14 -1.58
CA PRO A 130 11.38 21.47 -1.75
C PRO A 130 12.91 21.44 -1.70
N LYS A 131 13.57 22.26 -2.52
CA LYS A 131 15.03 22.35 -2.54
C LYS A 131 15.56 22.67 -1.14
N ASN A 132 16.64 22.01 -0.75
CA ASN A 132 17.30 22.16 0.55
C ASN A 132 16.41 21.84 1.75
N THR A 133 15.47 20.90 1.61
CA THR A 133 14.66 20.44 2.76
C THR A 133 15.59 19.90 3.84
N PRO A 134 15.61 20.52 5.03
CA PRO A 134 16.58 20.18 6.06
C PRO A 134 16.26 18.82 6.68
N THR A 135 17.26 17.95 6.77
CA THR A 135 17.15 16.65 7.43
C THR A 135 17.95 16.66 8.72
N ALA A 136 17.28 16.54 9.86
CA ALA A 136 17.97 16.32 11.14
C ALA A 136 18.47 14.87 11.22
N SER A 137 19.60 14.67 11.90
CA SER A 137 20.05 13.37 12.38
C SER A 137 19.09 12.79 13.43
N GLY A 138 19.24 11.50 13.73
CA GLY A 138 18.46 10.80 14.76
C GLY A 138 19.34 9.87 15.59
N ALA A 139 18.73 9.04 16.42
CA ALA A 139 19.45 8.14 17.33
C ALA A 139 20.39 7.15 16.61
N ILE A 140 20.02 6.70 15.40
CA ILE A 140 20.77 5.70 14.62
C ILE A 140 21.61 6.35 13.53
N LEU A 141 21.08 7.36 12.83
CA LEU A 141 21.82 8.11 11.83
C LEU A 141 22.31 9.43 12.43
N GLN A 142 23.47 9.39 13.07
CA GLN A 142 24.08 10.55 13.73
C GLN A 142 24.76 11.49 12.73
N GLU A 143 24.95 12.75 13.13
CA GLU A 143 25.54 13.78 12.28
C GLU A 143 27.01 13.44 11.95
N GLY A 144 27.34 13.43 10.66
CA GLY A 144 28.67 13.15 10.14
C GLY A 144 29.05 11.67 10.05
N GLU A 145 28.28 10.78 10.67
CA GLU A 145 28.55 9.33 10.64
C GLU A 145 28.08 8.70 9.33
N THR A 146 28.90 7.80 8.80
CA THR A 146 28.55 7.01 7.61
C THR A 146 28.11 5.62 8.04
N VAL A 147 26.88 5.25 7.69
CA VAL A 147 26.31 3.94 7.97
C VAL A 147 26.17 3.17 6.66
N LYS A 148 26.61 1.91 6.63
CA LYS A 148 26.48 1.03 5.48
C LYS A 148 25.26 0.12 5.64
N ALA A 149 24.40 0.08 4.63
CA ALA A 149 23.31 -0.89 4.57
C ALA A 149 23.87 -2.30 4.36
N GLY A 150 23.52 -3.22 5.25
CA GLY A 150 23.84 -4.63 5.12
C GLY A 150 23.11 -5.30 3.95
N PRO A 151 23.37 -6.61 3.74
CA PRO A 151 22.59 -7.40 2.80
C PRO A 151 21.11 -7.35 3.17
N ASN A 152 20.24 -7.14 2.17
CA ASN A 152 18.79 -7.05 2.35
C ASN A 152 18.30 -5.90 3.27
N GLN A 153 19.13 -4.91 3.59
CA GLN A 153 18.75 -3.76 4.41
C GLN A 153 18.46 -2.53 3.56
N TYR A 154 17.40 -1.80 3.95
CA TYR A 154 16.94 -0.58 3.30
C TYR A 154 16.82 0.51 4.36
N PHE A 155 17.30 1.71 4.07
CA PHE A 155 16.97 2.89 4.88
C PHE A 155 15.85 3.66 4.21
N VAL A 156 14.83 3.97 5.01
CA VAL A 156 13.62 4.65 4.55
C VAL A 156 13.41 5.92 5.35
N LEU A 157 12.94 6.97 4.70
CA LEU A 157 12.64 8.25 5.33
C LEU A 157 11.22 8.68 5.00
N GLY A 158 10.64 9.49 5.89
CA GLY A 158 9.44 10.25 5.54
C GLY A 158 9.81 11.48 4.73
N ASP A 159 8.94 11.82 3.78
CA ASP A 159 9.10 13.03 2.97
C ASP A 159 9.00 14.31 3.84
N ASN A 160 8.25 14.26 4.94
CA ASN A 160 8.22 15.31 5.96
C ASN A 160 9.34 15.08 6.99
N ARG A 161 10.55 15.51 6.62
CA ARG A 161 11.79 15.24 7.40
C ARG A 161 11.73 15.64 8.85
N THR A 162 11.02 16.71 9.20
CA THR A 162 10.93 17.19 10.59
C THR A 162 9.84 16.51 11.41
N HIS A 163 8.94 15.76 10.78
CA HIS A 163 7.78 15.12 11.44
C HIS A 163 7.63 13.65 11.05
N SER A 164 8.75 12.95 10.91
CA SER A 164 8.77 11.55 10.52
C SER A 164 9.59 10.73 11.50
N SER A 165 8.96 9.70 12.08
CA SER A 165 9.65 8.59 12.73
C SER A 165 10.06 7.60 11.65
N ASP A 166 11.35 7.53 11.35
CA ASP A 166 11.89 6.74 10.25
C ASP A 166 13.30 6.19 10.57
N SER A 167 14.02 5.69 9.56
CA SER A 167 15.30 5.00 9.77
C SER A 167 16.37 5.82 10.47
N ARG A 168 16.21 7.15 10.60
CA ARG A 168 17.06 7.98 11.46
C ARG A 168 16.98 7.59 12.94
N GLU A 169 15.83 7.13 13.39
CA GLU A 169 15.54 6.83 14.80
C GLU A 169 15.56 5.34 15.12
N TRP A 170 15.20 4.49 14.17
CA TRP A 170 15.04 3.05 14.40
C TRP A 170 15.84 2.16 13.45
N GLY A 171 16.64 2.75 12.55
CA GLY A 171 17.58 2.01 11.70
C GLY A 171 16.96 1.45 10.41
N SER A 172 17.65 0.53 9.76
CA SER A 172 17.20 -0.07 8.51
C SER A 172 16.05 -1.06 8.70
N ILE A 173 15.22 -1.22 7.68
CA ILE A 173 14.31 -2.37 7.55
C ILE A 173 14.90 -3.43 6.62
N THR A 174 14.31 -4.62 6.67
CA THR A 174 14.51 -5.73 5.76
C THR A 174 13.40 -5.82 4.71
N ARG A 175 13.58 -6.66 3.69
CA ARG A 175 12.58 -6.89 2.64
C ARG A 175 11.28 -7.47 3.19
N GLU A 176 11.37 -8.28 4.23
CA GLU A 176 10.27 -9.02 4.84
C GLU A 176 9.31 -8.11 5.61
N GLU A 177 9.80 -6.96 6.08
CA GLU A 177 9.01 -5.93 6.75
C GLU A 177 8.18 -5.09 5.77
N ILE A 178 8.44 -5.19 4.46
CA ILE A 178 7.74 -4.41 3.44
C ILE A 178 6.47 -5.14 3.01
N VAL A 179 5.32 -4.50 3.29
CA VAL A 179 3.99 -4.98 2.89
C VAL A 179 3.78 -4.86 1.38
N GLY A 180 4.14 -3.71 0.79
CA GLY A 180 3.95 -3.47 -0.64
C GLY A 180 4.37 -2.07 -1.11
N LYS A 181 4.39 -1.87 -2.42
CA LYS A 181 4.71 -0.58 -3.05
C LYS A 181 3.44 0.25 -3.21
N ALA A 182 3.41 1.47 -2.66
CA ALA A 182 2.35 2.43 -2.95
C ALA A 182 2.48 2.93 -4.40
N PHE A 183 1.52 2.60 -5.26
CA PHE A 183 1.62 2.90 -6.70
C PHE A 183 0.48 3.76 -7.26
N PHE A 184 -0.68 3.78 -6.60
CA PHE A 184 -1.84 4.54 -7.06
C PHE A 184 -2.53 5.25 -5.90
N ARG A 185 -2.96 6.51 -6.12
CA ARG A 185 -3.88 7.24 -5.23
C ARG A 185 -5.24 7.33 -5.90
N TYR A 186 -6.28 6.84 -5.24
CA TYR A 186 -7.65 6.85 -5.78
C TYR A 186 -8.57 7.86 -5.09
N TRP A 187 -8.16 8.42 -3.95
CA TRP A 187 -8.87 9.51 -3.28
C TRP A 187 -7.85 10.40 -2.53
N PRO A 188 -8.02 11.74 -2.50
CA PRO A 188 -9.11 12.51 -3.08
C PRO A 188 -8.98 12.72 -4.60
N PRO A 189 -10.07 13.07 -5.32
CA PRO A 189 -10.07 13.16 -6.78
C PRO A 189 -9.04 14.13 -7.36
N GLN A 190 -8.70 15.19 -6.64
CA GLN A 190 -7.72 16.21 -7.05
C GLN A 190 -6.30 15.66 -7.14
N SER A 191 -6.03 14.53 -6.47
CA SER A 191 -4.73 13.85 -6.49
C SER A 191 -4.85 12.42 -7.01
N PHE A 192 -5.93 12.13 -7.74
CA PHE A 192 -6.14 10.84 -8.36
C PHE A 192 -5.07 10.55 -9.42
N GLY A 193 -4.43 9.39 -9.34
CA GLY A 193 -3.46 8.95 -10.33
C GLY A 193 -2.31 8.11 -9.77
N PHE A 194 -1.39 7.77 -10.66
CA PHE A 194 -0.19 7.03 -10.31
C PHE A 194 0.77 7.87 -9.47
N ILE A 195 1.31 7.25 -8.43
CA ILE A 195 2.28 7.86 -7.53
C ILE A 195 3.64 7.90 -8.23
N LYS A 196 4.22 9.09 -8.35
CA LYS A 196 5.57 9.27 -8.88
C LYS A 196 6.58 8.87 -7.80
N SER A 197 7.50 8.00 -8.18
CA SER A 197 8.67 7.61 -7.38
C SER A 197 9.71 8.73 -7.43
#